data_AF-A0A7C4NQF3-F1
#
_entry.id   AF-A0A7C4NQF3-F1
#
_cell.length_a   1.000
_cell.length_b   1.000
_cell.length_c   1.000
_cell.angle_alpha   90.00
_cell.angle_beta   90.00
_cell.angle_gamma   90.00
#
_symmetry.space_group_name_H-M   'P 1'
#
loop_
_entity.id
_entity.type
_entity.pdbx_description
1 polymer ?
#
loop_
_entity_poly.entity_id
_entity_poly.type
_entity_poly.pdbx_seq_one_letter_code
_entity_poly.pdbx_strand_id
1 'polypeptide(L)'
;MSAYEGRVNVALARLLERAGFKERAERQRDKRRVDIILLHKGFRIAIEGSYDASDAEEDARQRLEDQLCDLAIAVWYDRQSFPQEFTESEIEEALEKSTLRVKFFVPGEDVTGTLLSFFRGLGRLPPEPLVQGWLKVDVPLLGDCINQAIKYMVSEERVRRAEEEIKGFVDDFCQSLGSADRNLNICRNLYESFYKLYGLSVGEPENIKDLIYSKTALAILLSAIFYEGVRTKHSIPSLRELASARGGLLALEEAFDRILEINYQPIFRVAREIVEKLPPEVQPRISDLIELARRIASDRILLRRDFAGKIYHSIVGDWAIRKNFATYFTGVPAAYLLARLALATPNPSWQNFSSLDNIEGFRVADIACGSGTLLSASYDALLYLYTRDCLKARRKIDVEEFHKTALEKVFWGLDALRFATHIAATTLALHN
;
A
#
# COMPACT_ATOMS: atom_id res chain seq x y z
N MET A 1 26.01 -6.04 -12.98
CA MET A 1 25.67 -5.41 -14.27
C MET A 1 26.89 -5.09 -15.14
N SER A 2 27.08 -5.87 -16.20
CA SER A 2 28.04 -5.60 -17.27
C SER A 2 27.52 -4.49 -18.20
N ALA A 3 28.41 -3.75 -18.87
CA ALA A 3 28.02 -2.72 -19.84
C ALA A 3 27.16 -3.27 -21.00
N TYR A 4 27.23 -4.58 -21.25
CA TYR A 4 26.48 -5.26 -22.30
C TYR A 4 25.04 -5.61 -21.89
N GLU A 5 24.80 -6.06 -20.66
CA GLU A 5 23.43 -6.27 -20.11
C GLU A 5 22.58 -5.01 -20.25
N GLY A 6 23.18 -3.86 -19.91
CA GLY A 6 22.53 -2.57 -20.06
C GLY A 6 22.05 -2.27 -21.49
N ARG A 7 22.74 -2.77 -22.54
CA ARG A 7 22.33 -2.57 -23.94
C ARG A 7 21.07 -3.37 -24.27
N VAL A 8 20.94 -4.58 -23.75
CA VAL A 8 19.75 -5.43 -23.94
C VAL A 8 18.55 -4.85 -23.18
N ASN A 9 18.74 -4.40 -21.95
CA ASN A 9 17.72 -3.70 -21.17
C ASN A 9 17.22 -2.44 -21.89
N VAL A 10 18.15 -1.68 -22.51
CA VAL A 10 17.81 -0.51 -23.31
C VAL A 10 16.96 -0.88 -24.54
N ALA A 11 17.33 -1.91 -25.29
CA ALA A 11 16.57 -2.35 -26.44
C ALA A 11 15.17 -2.89 -26.04
N LEU A 12 15.08 -3.69 -24.98
CA LEU A 12 13.81 -4.23 -24.48
C LEU A 12 12.83 -3.11 -24.11
N ALA A 13 13.31 -2.07 -23.41
CA ALA A 13 12.42 -0.98 -23.04
C ALA A 13 12.01 -0.08 -24.22
N ARG A 14 12.79 0.00 -25.31
CA ARG A 14 12.32 0.62 -26.57
C ARG A 14 11.17 -0.19 -27.20
N LEU A 15 11.25 -1.52 -27.18
CA LEU A 15 10.19 -2.37 -27.70
C LEU A 15 8.91 -2.27 -26.87
N LEU A 16 9.03 -2.22 -25.54
CA LEU A 16 7.89 -1.98 -24.65
C LEU A 16 7.28 -0.59 -24.87
N GLU A 17 8.08 0.43 -25.16
CA GLU A 17 7.58 1.76 -25.53
C GLU A 17 6.73 1.71 -26.82
N ARG A 18 7.21 1.02 -27.86
CA ARG A 18 6.44 0.78 -29.10
C ARG A 18 5.12 0.05 -28.81
N ALA A 19 5.10 -0.82 -27.79
CA ALA A 19 3.90 -1.52 -27.33
C ALA A 19 2.97 -0.67 -26.44
N GLY A 20 3.28 0.61 -26.20
CA GLY A 20 2.41 1.57 -25.51
C GLY A 20 2.79 1.90 -24.07
N PHE A 21 3.93 1.41 -23.56
CA PHE A 21 4.47 1.76 -22.24
C PHE A 21 5.31 3.04 -22.34
N LYS A 22 4.64 4.20 -22.40
CA LYS A 22 5.21 5.49 -22.86
C LYS A 22 6.12 6.23 -21.87
N GLU A 23 6.02 5.98 -20.57
CA GLU A 23 6.79 6.73 -19.56
C GLU A 23 8.00 5.94 -19.10
N ARG A 24 9.16 6.33 -19.63
CA ARG A 24 10.45 5.67 -19.41
C ARG A 24 11.43 6.59 -18.68
N ALA A 25 12.30 5.99 -17.88
CA ALA A 25 13.62 6.55 -17.64
C ALA A 25 14.67 5.44 -17.61
N GLU A 26 15.47 5.38 -18.68
CA GLU A 26 16.75 4.67 -18.64
C GLU A 26 17.76 5.47 -17.82
N ARG A 27 18.52 4.84 -16.92
CA ARG A 27 19.71 5.46 -16.32
C ARG A 27 20.83 4.52 -15.92
N GLN A 28 21.98 4.71 -16.56
CA GLN A 28 23.27 4.17 -16.14
C GLN A 28 23.98 5.05 -15.08
N ARG A 29 24.71 4.38 -14.15
CA ARG A 29 25.78 4.87 -13.21
C ARG A 29 25.60 4.69 -11.68
N ASP A 30 25.08 3.59 -11.12
CA ASP A 30 25.41 3.18 -9.72
C ASP A 30 24.71 1.89 -9.29
N LYS A 31 25.28 1.21 -8.27
CA LYS A 31 24.88 -0.13 -7.76
C LYS A 31 23.49 -0.24 -7.07
N ARG A 32 22.71 0.84 -6.95
CA ARG A 32 21.35 0.84 -6.34
C ARG A 32 20.26 1.26 -7.35
N ARG A 33 20.35 0.82 -8.61
CA ARG A 33 19.55 1.39 -9.72
C ARG A 33 18.73 0.34 -10.46
N VAL A 34 17.47 0.69 -10.72
CA VAL A 34 16.55 -0.11 -11.54
C VAL A 34 16.93 -0.01 -13.02
N ASP A 35 17.00 -1.15 -13.71
CA ASP A 35 17.27 -1.23 -15.16
C ASP A 35 16.22 -0.48 -15.99
N ILE A 36 14.95 -0.82 -15.78
CA ILE A 36 13.82 -0.24 -16.49
C ILE A 36 12.72 0.09 -15.47
N ILE A 37 12.30 1.35 -15.42
CA ILE A 37 11.07 1.75 -14.72
C ILE A 37 10.03 2.17 -15.76
N LEU A 38 8.89 1.50 -15.74
CA LEU A 38 7.70 1.87 -16.51
C LEU A 38 6.66 2.48 -15.57
N LEU A 39 6.12 3.64 -15.95
CA LEU A 39 4.90 4.16 -15.34
C LEU A 39 3.73 3.81 -16.24
N HIS A 40 2.87 2.88 -15.80
CA HIS A 40 1.76 2.38 -16.60
C HIS A 40 0.49 2.23 -15.77
N LYS A 41 -0.62 2.84 -16.24
CA LYS A 41 -1.93 2.82 -15.56
C LYS A 41 -1.86 3.20 -14.06
N GLY A 42 -0.97 4.13 -13.71
CA GLY A 42 -0.75 4.55 -12.32
C GLY A 42 0.06 3.57 -11.46
N PHE A 43 0.65 2.54 -12.05
CA PHE A 43 1.59 1.63 -11.39
C PHE A 43 3.03 1.93 -11.81
N ARG A 44 3.94 1.81 -10.85
CA ARG A 44 5.39 1.80 -11.07
C ARG A 44 5.82 0.36 -11.27
N ILE A 45 6.36 0.02 -12.43
CA ILE A 45 6.82 -1.33 -12.74
C ILE A 45 8.33 -1.28 -12.92
N ALA A 46 9.05 -2.03 -12.10
CA ALA A 46 10.47 -2.27 -12.30
C ALA A 46 10.65 -3.52 -13.17
N ILE A 47 11.55 -3.47 -14.14
CA ILE A 47 12.01 -4.64 -14.87
C ILE A 47 13.53 -4.70 -14.71
N GLU A 48 14.03 -5.81 -14.18
CA GLU A 48 15.46 -6.07 -13.95
C GLU A 48 15.90 -7.24 -14.83
N GLY A 49 16.90 -6.99 -15.66
CA GLY A 49 17.32 -7.93 -16.71
C GLY A 49 18.77 -8.34 -16.54
N SER A 50 19.03 -9.64 -16.42
CA SER A 50 20.39 -10.19 -16.26
C SER A 50 20.59 -11.49 -17.03
N TYR A 51 21.84 -11.80 -17.37
CA TYR A 51 22.22 -13.13 -17.89
C TYR A 51 22.30 -14.18 -16.77
N ASP A 52 22.34 -13.75 -15.51
CA ASP A 52 22.24 -14.60 -14.32
C ASP A 52 20.81 -14.53 -13.77
N ALA A 53 20.15 -15.69 -13.70
CA ALA A 53 18.79 -15.80 -13.22
C ALA A 53 18.63 -15.36 -11.75
N SER A 54 19.62 -15.67 -10.91
CA SER A 54 19.58 -15.36 -9.48
C SER A 54 19.74 -13.86 -9.24
N ASP A 55 20.65 -13.24 -9.99
CA ASP A 55 20.92 -11.79 -9.99
C ASP A 55 19.66 -11.01 -10.40
N ALA A 56 19.01 -11.37 -11.51
CA ALA A 56 17.76 -10.73 -11.96
C ALA A 56 16.64 -10.85 -10.91
N GLU A 57 16.53 -12.01 -10.26
CA GLU A 57 15.54 -12.23 -9.21
C GLU A 57 15.80 -11.42 -7.93
N GLU A 58 17.05 -11.40 -7.46
CA GLU A 58 17.45 -10.67 -6.25
C GLU A 58 17.27 -9.17 -6.45
N ASP A 59 17.73 -8.63 -7.59
CA ASP A 59 17.55 -7.22 -7.93
C ASP A 59 16.06 -6.85 -8.01
N ALA A 60 15.24 -7.65 -8.70
CA ALA A 60 13.80 -7.39 -8.82
C ALA A 60 13.10 -7.35 -7.46
N ARG A 61 13.43 -8.28 -6.55
CA ARG A 61 12.89 -8.29 -5.17
C ARG A 61 13.38 -7.07 -4.38
N GLN A 62 14.66 -6.74 -4.47
CA GLN A 62 15.21 -5.57 -3.80
C GLN A 62 14.49 -4.28 -4.21
N ARG A 63 14.07 -4.13 -5.48
CA ARG A 63 13.31 -2.94 -5.92
C ARG A 63 11.94 -2.78 -5.27
N LEU A 64 11.29 -3.90 -4.95
CA LEU A 64 10.03 -3.89 -4.20
C LEU A 64 10.26 -3.53 -2.74
N GLU A 65 11.34 -4.04 -2.15
CA GLU A 65 11.74 -3.74 -0.77
C GLU A 65 12.13 -2.27 -0.61
N ASP A 66 12.89 -1.72 -1.57
CA ASP A 66 13.24 -0.30 -1.68
C ASP A 66 12.03 0.59 -2.04
N GLN A 67 10.85 0.00 -2.27
CA GLN A 67 9.59 0.66 -2.61
C GLN A 67 9.63 1.53 -3.88
N LEU A 68 10.57 1.23 -4.78
CA LEU A 68 10.74 1.93 -6.05
C LEU A 68 9.65 1.55 -7.06
N CYS A 69 9.02 0.38 -6.88
CA CYS A 69 7.95 -0.12 -7.72
C CYS A 69 6.81 -0.78 -6.92
N ASP A 70 5.68 -0.93 -7.61
CA ASP A 70 4.49 -1.66 -7.15
C ASP A 70 4.50 -3.10 -7.68
N LEU A 71 5.14 -3.32 -8.83
CA LEU A 71 5.36 -4.61 -9.48
C LEU A 71 6.83 -4.66 -9.93
N ALA A 72 7.51 -5.77 -9.66
CA ALA A 72 8.84 -6.02 -10.23
C ALA A 72 8.83 -7.25 -11.14
N ILE A 73 9.62 -7.19 -12.19
CA ILE A 73 9.71 -8.25 -13.19
C ILE A 73 11.18 -8.58 -13.38
N ALA A 74 11.58 -9.80 -13.03
CA ALA A 74 12.90 -10.30 -13.39
C ALA A 74 12.84 -10.83 -14.83
N VAL A 75 13.86 -10.53 -15.63
CA VAL A 75 14.03 -11.04 -16.98
C VAL A 75 15.38 -11.75 -17.06
N TRP A 76 15.33 -13.04 -17.38
CA TRP A 76 16.51 -13.84 -17.55
C TRP A 76 16.87 -13.98 -19.03
N TYR A 77 17.98 -13.36 -19.42
CA TYR A 77 18.51 -13.42 -20.77
C TYR A 77 19.35 -14.66 -21.02
N ASP A 78 19.20 -15.21 -22.22
CA ASP A 78 20.05 -16.29 -22.70
C ASP A 78 21.24 -15.73 -23.49
N ARG A 79 22.47 -16.10 -23.09
CA ARG A 79 23.71 -15.62 -23.72
C ARG A 79 23.83 -16.02 -25.20
N GLN A 80 23.22 -17.15 -25.58
CA GLN A 80 23.23 -17.59 -26.98
C GLN A 80 22.28 -16.74 -27.84
N SER A 81 21.16 -16.31 -27.25
CA SER A 81 20.17 -15.46 -27.90
C SER A 81 20.62 -13.99 -28.01
N PHE A 82 21.48 -13.53 -27.09
CA PHE A 82 22.01 -12.16 -27.07
C PHE A 82 23.53 -12.17 -26.82
N PRO A 83 24.34 -12.43 -27.87
CA PRO A 83 25.80 -12.48 -27.78
C PRO A 83 26.44 -11.08 -27.87
N GLN A 84 27.58 -10.90 -27.19
CA GLN A 84 28.17 -9.58 -26.90
C GLN A 84 28.49 -8.73 -28.14
N GLU A 85 28.71 -9.38 -29.27
CA GLU A 85 29.10 -8.76 -30.53
C GLU A 85 27.94 -8.05 -31.24
N PHE A 86 26.68 -8.32 -30.87
CA PHE A 86 25.52 -7.70 -31.52
C PHE A 86 25.52 -6.18 -31.38
N THR A 87 25.18 -5.49 -32.46
CA THR A 87 24.85 -4.07 -32.53
C THR A 87 23.48 -3.78 -31.88
N GLU A 88 23.13 -2.52 -31.63
CA GLU A 88 21.81 -2.19 -31.06
C GLU A 88 20.64 -2.67 -31.93
N SER A 89 20.74 -2.54 -33.25
CA SER A 89 19.70 -2.98 -34.19
C SER A 89 19.54 -4.51 -34.17
N GLU A 90 20.65 -5.24 -34.11
CA GLU A 90 20.63 -6.71 -34.03
C GLU A 90 20.05 -7.19 -32.69
N ILE A 91 20.32 -6.50 -31.58
CA ILE A 91 19.70 -6.79 -30.28
C ILE A 91 18.18 -6.58 -30.35
N GLU A 92 17.70 -5.48 -30.94
CA GLU A 92 16.26 -5.23 -31.10
C GLU A 92 15.59 -6.32 -31.96
N GLU A 93 16.16 -6.66 -33.11
CA GLU A 93 15.64 -7.73 -33.97
C GLU A 93 15.67 -9.11 -33.30
N ALA A 94 16.70 -9.39 -32.51
CA ALA A 94 16.79 -10.63 -31.73
C ALA A 94 15.70 -10.67 -30.66
N LEU A 95 15.48 -9.58 -29.93
CA LEU A 95 14.44 -9.47 -28.91
C LEU A 95 13.05 -9.71 -29.48
N GLU A 96 12.74 -9.12 -30.65
CA GLU A 96 11.45 -9.30 -31.33
C GLU A 96 11.15 -10.76 -31.70
N LYS A 97 12.19 -11.57 -31.95
CA LYS A 97 12.08 -12.99 -32.33
C LYS A 97 12.29 -13.95 -31.16
N SER A 98 12.71 -13.44 -30.00
CA SER A 98 13.11 -14.24 -28.85
C SER A 98 11.93 -14.63 -27.95
N THR A 99 12.10 -15.75 -27.25
CA THR A 99 11.28 -16.07 -26.07
C THR A 99 12.09 -15.71 -24.83
N LEU A 100 11.63 -14.72 -24.08
CA LEU A 100 12.17 -14.32 -22.79
C LEU A 100 11.67 -15.23 -21.67
N ARG A 101 12.46 -15.33 -20.60
CA ARG A 101 12.09 -15.99 -19.35
C ARG A 101 11.87 -14.91 -18.30
N VAL A 102 10.68 -14.84 -17.72
CA VAL A 102 10.32 -13.78 -16.79
C VAL A 102 9.69 -14.30 -15.50
N LYS A 103 9.84 -13.55 -14.42
CA LYS A 103 9.09 -13.75 -13.17
C LYS A 103 8.46 -12.45 -12.72
N PHE A 104 7.28 -12.55 -12.11
CA PHE A 104 6.52 -11.42 -11.60
C PHE A 104 6.53 -11.45 -10.08
N PHE A 105 6.93 -10.34 -9.50
CA PHE A 105 7.01 -10.14 -8.05
C PHE A 105 6.14 -8.97 -7.64
N VAL A 106 5.49 -9.15 -6.51
CA VAL A 106 4.79 -8.11 -5.76
C VAL A 106 5.34 -8.11 -4.33
N PRO A 107 5.12 -7.08 -3.51
CA PRO A 107 5.68 -7.02 -2.16
C PRO A 107 5.42 -8.31 -1.35
N GLY A 108 6.50 -9.03 -1.04
CA GLY A 108 6.46 -10.26 -0.23
C GLY A 108 6.10 -11.56 -0.95
N GLU A 109 5.85 -11.56 -2.27
CA GLU A 109 5.35 -12.74 -2.97
C GLU A 109 5.88 -12.86 -4.43
N ASP A 110 6.32 -14.06 -4.82
CA ASP A 110 6.46 -14.45 -6.25
C ASP A 110 5.08 -14.88 -6.76
N VAL A 111 4.45 -14.02 -7.56
CA VAL A 111 3.10 -14.24 -8.09
C VAL A 111 3.09 -14.90 -9.46
N THR A 112 4.25 -15.29 -10.00
CA THR A 112 4.36 -15.87 -11.35
C THR A 112 3.42 -17.08 -11.52
N GLY A 113 3.43 -17.99 -10.55
CA GLY A 113 2.55 -19.16 -10.54
C GLY A 113 1.07 -18.79 -10.35
N THR A 114 0.78 -17.89 -9.42
CA THR A 114 -0.57 -17.40 -9.12
C THR A 114 -1.22 -16.72 -10.33
N LEU A 115 -0.42 -16.00 -11.12
CA LEU A 115 -0.88 -15.30 -12.32
C LEU A 115 -1.09 -16.20 -13.54
N LEU A 116 -0.63 -17.47 -13.52
CA LEU A 116 -0.77 -18.37 -14.67
C LEU A 116 -2.21 -18.56 -15.13
N SER A 117 -3.17 -18.64 -14.19
CA SER A 117 -4.59 -18.76 -14.54
C SER A 117 -5.10 -17.53 -15.30
N PHE A 118 -4.68 -16.34 -14.89
CA PHE A 118 -4.98 -15.08 -15.55
C PHE A 118 -4.31 -14.99 -16.93
N PHE A 119 -3.07 -15.46 -17.05
CA PHE A 119 -2.32 -15.48 -18.31
C PHE A 119 -2.89 -16.50 -19.30
N ARG A 120 -3.38 -17.65 -18.84
CA ARG A 120 -4.05 -18.65 -19.71
C ARG A 120 -5.29 -18.07 -20.40
N GLY A 121 -5.99 -17.15 -19.76
CA GLY A 121 -7.12 -16.42 -20.36
C GLY A 121 -6.74 -15.58 -21.59
N LEU A 122 -5.45 -15.34 -21.84
CA LEU A 122 -4.97 -14.65 -23.04
C LEU A 122 -4.95 -15.55 -24.29
N GLY A 123 -4.98 -16.88 -24.14
CA GLY A 123 -4.99 -17.84 -25.26
C GLY A 123 -3.68 -17.92 -26.07
N ARG A 124 -2.60 -17.28 -25.61
CA ARG A 124 -1.32 -17.16 -26.33
C ARG A 124 -0.12 -17.77 -25.60
N LEU A 125 -0.34 -18.37 -24.42
CA LEU A 125 0.73 -19.04 -23.68
C LEU A 125 1.19 -20.31 -24.41
N PRO A 126 2.48 -20.63 -24.38
CA PRO A 126 2.96 -21.91 -24.91
C PRO A 126 2.46 -23.08 -24.05
N PRO A 127 2.44 -24.32 -24.58
CA PRO A 127 1.95 -25.51 -23.86
C PRO A 127 2.64 -25.76 -22.53
N GLU A 128 3.96 -25.51 -22.48
CA GLU A 128 4.78 -25.51 -21.27
C GLU A 128 5.22 -24.08 -20.95
N PRO A 129 4.38 -23.30 -20.26
CA PRO A 129 4.63 -21.89 -20.02
C PRO A 129 5.70 -21.63 -18.96
N LEU A 130 5.94 -22.57 -18.05
CA LEU A 130 6.97 -22.45 -17.03
C LEU A 130 8.15 -23.37 -17.30
N VAL A 131 9.37 -22.82 -17.17
CA VAL A 131 10.61 -23.61 -17.08
C VAL A 131 11.35 -23.18 -15.84
N GLN A 132 11.59 -24.12 -14.92
CA GLN A 132 12.27 -23.85 -13.65
C GLN A 132 11.61 -22.69 -12.86
N GLY A 133 10.29 -22.55 -12.97
CA GLY A 133 9.52 -21.46 -12.34
C GLY A 133 9.51 -20.13 -13.11
N TRP A 134 10.21 -20.02 -14.24
CA TRP A 134 10.21 -18.84 -15.10
C TRP A 134 9.18 -18.95 -16.21
N LEU A 135 8.38 -17.91 -16.40
CA LEU A 135 7.39 -17.80 -17.46
C LEU A 135 8.06 -17.49 -18.80
N LYS A 136 7.80 -18.31 -19.82
CA LYS A 136 8.22 -18.07 -21.20
C LYS A 136 7.25 -17.11 -21.90
N VAL A 137 7.76 -15.97 -22.35
CA VAL A 137 6.97 -14.95 -23.06
C VAL A 137 7.78 -14.33 -24.20
N ASP A 138 7.13 -14.00 -25.31
CA ASP A 138 7.68 -13.03 -26.26
C ASP A 138 7.42 -11.60 -25.76
N VAL A 139 8.00 -10.58 -26.40
CA VAL A 139 7.85 -9.19 -25.98
C VAL A 139 6.38 -8.70 -26.02
N PRO A 140 5.57 -9.00 -27.06
CA PRO A 140 4.15 -8.69 -27.05
C PRO A 140 3.38 -9.32 -25.87
N LEU A 141 3.61 -10.61 -25.61
CA LEU A 141 2.97 -11.35 -24.52
C LEU A 141 3.44 -10.86 -23.15
N LEU A 142 4.69 -10.42 -23.01
CA LEU A 142 5.17 -9.73 -21.81
C LEU A 142 4.31 -8.49 -21.52
N GLY A 143 4.02 -7.68 -22.52
CA GLY A 143 3.12 -6.53 -22.40
C GLY A 143 1.70 -6.90 -21.94
N ASP A 144 1.14 -7.97 -22.49
CA ASP A 144 -0.17 -8.50 -22.09
C ASP A 144 -0.14 -9.04 -20.65
N CYS A 145 0.90 -9.79 -20.28
CA CYS A 145 1.12 -10.30 -18.92
C CYS A 145 1.26 -9.18 -17.90
N ILE A 146 1.98 -8.10 -18.21
CA ILE A 146 2.06 -6.89 -17.36
C ILE A 146 0.65 -6.33 -17.11
N ASN A 147 -0.18 -6.22 -18.15
CA ASN A 147 -1.55 -5.74 -18.00
C ASN A 147 -2.42 -6.67 -17.14
N GLN A 148 -2.25 -7.99 -17.25
CA GLN A 148 -2.96 -8.96 -16.40
C GLN A 148 -2.46 -8.93 -14.95
N ALA A 149 -1.15 -8.79 -14.73
CA ALA A 149 -0.58 -8.60 -13.40
C ALA A 149 -1.13 -7.34 -12.73
N ILE A 150 -1.26 -6.23 -13.46
CA ILE A 150 -1.94 -5.02 -12.95
C ILE A 150 -3.39 -5.32 -12.57
N LYS A 151 -4.16 -6.00 -13.43
CA LYS A 151 -5.56 -6.35 -13.10
C LYS A 151 -5.66 -7.22 -11.85
N TYR A 152 -4.73 -8.15 -11.69
CA TYR A 152 -4.63 -8.97 -10.49
C TYR A 152 -4.37 -8.13 -9.24
N MET A 153 -3.41 -7.19 -9.29
CA MET A 153 -3.12 -6.28 -8.17
C MET A 153 -4.29 -5.34 -7.84
N VAL A 154 -5.12 -5.01 -8.84
CA VAL A 154 -6.34 -4.20 -8.66
C VAL A 154 -7.54 -5.06 -8.24
N SER A 155 -7.42 -6.38 -8.19
CA SER A 155 -8.55 -7.26 -7.89
C SER A 155 -9.17 -6.94 -6.53
N GLU A 156 -10.41 -6.44 -6.55
CA GLU A 156 -11.23 -6.17 -5.36
C GLU A 156 -11.49 -7.43 -4.53
N GLU A 157 -11.24 -8.63 -5.05
CA GLU A 157 -11.47 -9.88 -4.32
C GLU A 157 -10.59 -10.02 -3.06
N ARG A 158 -9.32 -9.60 -3.11
CA ARG A 158 -8.44 -9.62 -1.93
C ARG A 158 -8.95 -8.65 -0.86
N VAL A 159 -9.31 -7.44 -1.30
CA VAL A 159 -9.85 -6.39 -0.43
C VAL A 159 -11.17 -6.84 0.19
N ARG A 160 -12.09 -7.35 -0.63
CA ARG A 160 -13.40 -7.85 -0.21
C ARG A 160 -13.29 -8.99 0.81
N ARG A 161 -12.38 -9.94 0.59
CA ARG A 161 -12.14 -11.02 1.57
C ARG A 161 -11.66 -10.47 2.91
N ALA A 162 -10.73 -9.52 2.89
CA ALA A 162 -10.27 -8.86 4.10
C ALA A 162 -11.40 -8.05 4.77
N GLU A 163 -12.22 -7.34 4.00
CA GLU A 163 -13.41 -6.64 4.49
C GLU A 163 -14.41 -7.57 5.17
N GLU A 164 -14.75 -8.70 4.54
CA GLU A 164 -15.67 -9.70 5.08
C GLU A 164 -15.13 -10.30 6.39
N GLU A 165 -13.84 -10.60 6.44
CA GLU A 165 -13.19 -11.13 7.63
C GLU A 165 -13.15 -10.10 8.77
N ILE A 166 -12.79 -8.85 8.49
CA ILE A 166 -12.78 -7.78 9.49
C ILE A 166 -14.20 -7.49 9.98
N LYS A 167 -15.19 -7.49 9.09
CA LYS A 167 -16.60 -7.29 9.48
C LYS A 167 -17.06 -8.38 10.43
N GLY A 168 -16.78 -9.65 10.12
CA GLY A 168 -17.07 -10.77 11.02
C GLY A 168 -16.38 -10.61 12.39
N PHE A 169 -15.10 -10.21 12.40
CA PHE A 169 -14.39 -9.92 13.64
C PHE A 169 -15.02 -8.77 14.44
N VAL A 170 -15.37 -7.67 13.78
CA VAL A 170 -15.98 -6.50 14.44
C VAL A 170 -17.33 -6.87 15.06
N ASP A 171 -18.17 -7.64 14.36
CA ASP A 171 -19.45 -8.11 14.88
C ASP A 171 -19.26 -8.98 16.14
N ASP A 172 -18.32 -9.92 16.10
CA ASP A 172 -17.93 -10.78 17.22
C ASP A 172 -17.39 -9.99 18.43
N PHE A 173 -16.57 -8.97 18.16
CA PHE A 173 -16.02 -8.08 19.16
C PHE A 173 -17.13 -7.26 19.83
N CYS A 174 -18.02 -6.67 19.02
CA CYS A 174 -19.17 -5.90 19.49
C CYS A 174 -20.10 -6.73 20.38
N GLN A 175 -20.37 -7.99 20.01
CA GLN A 175 -21.17 -8.89 20.83
C GLN A 175 -20.50 -9.21 22.18
N SER A 176 -19.19 -9.47 22.16
CA SER A 176 -18.42 -9.74 23.38
C SER A 176 -18.40 -8.53 24.32
N LEU A 177 -18.11 -7.34 23.78
CA LEU A 177 -18.07 -6.11 24.54
C LEU A 177 -19.46 -5.72 25.05
N GLY A 178 -20.50 -5.88 24.25
CA GLY A 178 -21.89 -5.64 24.66
C GLY A 178 -22.37 -6.57 25.78
N SER A 179 -21.87 -7.81 25.81
CA SER A 179 -22.16 -8.76 26.90
C SER A 179 -21.46 -8.40 28.20
N ALA A 180 -20.26 -7.82 28.12
CA ALA A 180 -19.49 -7.32 29.25
C ALA A 180 -20.02 -5.97 29.79
N ASP A 181 -20.44 -5.06 28.92
CA ASP A 181 -20.88 -3.71 29.28
C ASP A 181 -22.40 -3.59 29.51
N ARG A 182 -22.92 -4.35 30.47
CA ARG A 182 -24.37 -4.40 30.76
C ARG A 182 -24.98 -3.05 31.15
N ASN A 183 -24.19 -2.17 31.76
CA ASN A 183 -24.63 -0.86 32.27
C ASN A 183 -24.23 0.32 31.38
N LEU A 184 -23.62 0.06 30.23
CA LEU A 184 -23.14 1.06 29.27
C LEU A 184 -22.07 2.03 29.83
N ASN A 185 -21.36 1.60 30.87
CA ASN A 185 -20.31 2.42 31.48
C ASN A 185 -19.07 2.47 30.57
N ILE A 186 -18.71 1.34 29.95
CA ILE A 186 -17.60 1.27 29.02
C ILE A 186 -17.94 2.06 27.76
N CYS A 187 -19.17 1.94 27.25
CA CYS A 187 -19.69 2.70 26.13
C CYS A 187 -19.56 4.21 26.34
N ARG A 188 -19.99 4.73 27.50
CA ARG A 188 -19.83 6.16 27.84
C ARG A 188 -18.37 6.57 27.93
N ASN A 189 -17.52 5.76 28.55
CA ASN A 189 -16.08 6.03 28.63
C ASN A 189 -15.41 6.07 27.24
N LEU A 190 -15.82 5.18 26.34
CA LEU A 190 -15.33 5.11 24.95
C LEU A 190 -15.86 6.28 24.11
N TYR A 191 -17.13 6.67 24.30
CA TYR A 191 -17.71 7.86 23.67
C TYR A 191 -16.87 9.09 23.95
N GLU A 192 -16.49 9.30 25.21
CA GLU A 192 -15.60 10.40 25.60
C GLU A 192 -14.25 10.34 24.85
N SER A 193 -13.64 9.16 24.68
CA SER A 193 -12.38 9.06 23.90
C SER A 193 -12.52 9.60 22.46
N PHE A 194 -13.69 9.39 21.84
CA PHE A 194 -13.92 9.79 20.45
C PHE A 194 -14.42 11.23 20.27
N TYR A 195 -15.16 11.79 21.25
CA TYR A 195 -15.89 13.06 21.08
C TYR A 195 -15.49 14.19 22.06
N LYS A 196 -14.71 13.92 23.11
CA LYS A 196 -14.41 14.89 24.20
C LYS A 196 -13.68 16.16 23.78
N LEU A 197 -13.03 16.20 22.61
CA LEU A 197 -12.18 17.33 22.22
C LEU A 197 -12.93 18.61 21.80
N TYR A 198 -14.22 18.57 21.49
CA TYR A 198 -14.87 19.72 20.83
C TYR A 198 -16.24 20.13 21.39
N GLY A 199 -16.70 19.57 22.51
CA GLY A 199 -18.05 19.86 23.02
C GLY A 199 -19.17 19.46 22.03
N LEU A 200 -18.82 18.65 21.02
CA LEU A 200 -19.72 18.07 20.04
C LEU A 200 -20.25 16.75 20.61
N SER A 201 -21.54 16.69 20.90
CA SER A 201 -22.23 15.44 21.19
C SER A 201 -22.93 14.93 19.93
N VAL A 202 -22.56 13.72 19.50
CA VAL A 202 -23.18 13.04 18.37
C VAL A 202 -24.07 11.93 18.91
N GLY A 203 -25.35 12.24 19.09
CA GLY A 203 -26.33 11.31 19.66
C GLY A 203 -26.05 10.90 21.11
N GLU A 204 -27.03 10.23 21.71
CA GLU A 204 -26.88 9.62 23.03
C GLU A 204 -26.09 8.31 22.93
N PRO A 205 -25.08 8.05 23.78
CA PRO A 205 -24.26 6.83 23.74
C PRO A 205 -25.07 5.54 23.68
N GLU A 206 -26.20 5.49 24.38
CA GLU A 206 -27.14 4.36 24.42
C GLU A 206 -27.70 4.03 23.02
N ASN A 207 -27.98 5.06 22.22
CA ASN A 207 -28.60 4.94 20.90
C ASN A 207 -27.58 4.59 19.80
N ILE A 208 -26.30 4.85 20.05
CA ILE A 208 -25.20 4.62 19.10
C ILE A 208 -24.12 3.67 19.62
N LYS A 209 -24.43 2.85 20.63
CA LYS A 209 -23.47 1.94 21.26
C LYS A 209 -22.76 1.03 20.26
N ASP A 210 -23.49 0.50 19.27
CA ASP A 210 -22.94 -0.42 18.27
C ASP A 210 -21.92 0.28 17.37
N LEU A 211 -22.15 1.57 17.09
CA LEU A 211 -21.21 2.42 16.37
C LEU A 211 -19.95 2.66 17.21
N ILE A 212 -20.10 2.95 18.51
CA ILE A 212 -18.97 3.18 19.43
C ILE A 212 -18.09 1.92 19.56
N TYR A 213 -18.71 0.75 19.71
CA TYR A 213 -17.99 -0.53 19.79
C TYR A 213 -17.32 -0.88 18.46
N SER A 214 -17.98 -0.65 17.33
CA SER A 214 -17.39 -0.87 16.01
C SER A 214 -16.19 0.04 15.76
N LYS A 215 -16.28 1.33 16.12
CA LYS A 215 -15.16 2.28 16.07
C LYS A 215 -14.00 1.84 16.97
N THR A 216 -14.32 1.30 18.14
CA THR A 216 -13.34 0.76 19.10
C THR A 216 -12.57 -0.41 18.51
N ALA A 217 -13.28 -1.43 18.01
CA ALA A 217 -12.68 -2.59 17.36
C ALA A 217 -11.78 -2.17 16.19
N LEU A 218 -12.27 -1.26 15.34
CA LEU A 218 -11.56 -0.81 14.15
C LEU A 218 -10.32 0.05 14.48
N ALA A 219 -10.42 0.96 15.46
CA ALA A 219 -9.29 1.78 15.89
C ALA A 219 -8.11 0.91 16.37
N ILE A 220 -8.41 -0.09 17.20
CA ILE A 220 -7.39 -0.99 17.74
C ILE A 220 -6.83 -1.87 16.63
N LEU A 221 -7.69 -2.46 15.79
CA LEU A 221 -7.26 -3.36 14.72
C LEU A 221 -6.36 -2.65 13.72
N LEU A 222 -6.75 -1.47 13.22
CA LEU A 222 -5.94 -0.71 12.27
C LEU A 222 -4.61 -0.26 12.88
N SER A 223 -4.61 0.13 14.16
CA SER A 223 -3.37 0.47 14.88
C SER A 223 -2.46 -0.75 15.06
N ALA A 224 -3.03 -1.92 15.36
CA ALA A 224 -2.30 -3.18 15.48
C ALA A 224 -1.72 -3.64 14.13
N ILE A 225 -2.48 -3.51 13.04
CA ILE A 225 -2.01 -3.77 11.67
C ILE A 225 -0.82 -2.87 11.34
N PHE A 226 -0.95 -1.57 11.62
CA PHE A 226 0.13 -0.61 11.37
C PHE A 226 1.37 -0.93 12.22
N TYR A 227 1.19 -1.23 13.51
CA TYR A 227 2.26 -1.65 14.40
C TYR A 227 3.03 -2.86 13.84
N GLU A 228 2.32 -3.92 13.45
CA GLU A 228 2.93 -5.12 12.85
C GLU A 228 3.62 -4.82 11.52
N GLY A 229 3.13 -3.84 10.76
CA GLY A 229 3.75 -3.37 9.51
C GLY A 229 5.09 -2.67 9.73
N VAL A 230 5.24 -1.87 10.79
CA VAL A 230 6.43 -1.05 11.03
C VAL A 230 7.40 -1.62 12.07
N ARG A 231 7.02 -2.65 12.83
CA ARG A 231 7.83 -3.12 13.96
C ARG A 231 9.25 -3.53 13.60
N THR A 232 9.43 -4.16 12.44
CA THR A 232 10.75 -4.63 11.98
C THR A 232 11.67 -3.44 11.66
N LYS A 233 11.12 -2.36 11.11
CA LYS A 233 11.86 -1.12 10.83
C LYS A 233 12.41 -0.49 12.11
N HIS A 234 11.64 -0.57 13.19
CA HIS A 234 11.98 0.02 14.48
C HIS A 234 12.58 -0.95 15.49
N SER A 235 12.83 -2.21 15.09
CA SER A 235 13.36 -3.26 15.97
C SER A 235 12.57 -3.46 17.27
N ILE A 236 11.23 -3.34 17.20
CA ILE A 236 10.32 -3.58 18.34
C ILE A 236 9.66 -4.97 18.26
N PRO A 237 9.28 -5.59 19.40
CA PRO A 237 8.73 -6.95 19.43
C PRO A 237 7.42 -7.09 18.67
N SER A 238 7.10 -8.30 18.21
CA SER A 238 5.77 -8.58 17.64
C SER A 238 4.68 -8.59 18.72
N LEU A 239 3.43 -8.30 18.34
CA LEU A 239 2.29 -8.40 19.25
C LEU A 239 2.14 -9.81 19.80
N ARG A 240 2.48 -10.82 19.00
CA ARG A 240 2.46 -12.24 19.43
C ARG A 240 3.48 -12.53 20.53
N GLU A 241 4.70 -12.00 20.42
CA GLU A 241 5.73 -12.12 21.44
C GLU A 241 5.27 -11.48 22.76
N LEU A 242 4.74 -10.25 22.68
CA LEU A 242 4.22 -9.52 23.84
C LEU A 242 3.02 -10.23 24.47
N ALA A 243 2.09 -10.71 23.66
CA ALA A 243 0.87 -11.39 24.12
C ALA A 243 1.18 -12.73 24.79
N SER A 244 2.19 -13.45 24.31
CA SER A 244 2.63 -14.70 24.93
C SER A 244 3.20 -14.48 26.34
N ALA A 245 3.78 -13.31 26.60
CA ALA A 245 4.39 -12.98 27.89
C ALA A 245 3.40 -12.40 28.91
N ARG A 246 2.42 -11.59 28.46
CA ARG A 246 1.58 -10.76 29.35
C ARG A 246 0.08 -10.83 29.07
N GLY A 247 -0.34 -11.56 28.03
CA GLY A 247 -1.72 -11.56 27.53
C GLY A 247 -2.00 -10.42 26.56
N GLY A 248 -3.09 -10.55 25.79
CA GLY A 248 -3.45 -9.66 24.69
C GLY A 248 -3.63 -8.19 25.04
N LEU A 249 -4.43 -7.85 26.07
CA LEU A 249 -4.65 -6.43 26.43
C LEU A 249 -3.33 -5.74 26.83
N LEU A 250 -2.59 -6.31 27.79
CA LEU A 250 -1.30 -5.76 28.22
C LEU A 250 -0.26 -5.70 27.08
N ALA A 251 -0.33 -6.65 26.13
CA ALA A 251 0.51 -6.61 24.95
C ALA A 251 0.19 -5.42 24.02
N LEU A 252 -1.09 -5.11 23.82
CA LEU A 252 -1.49 -3.93 23.05
C LEU A 252 -1.07 -2.64 23.77
N GLU A 253 -1.24 -2.56 25.09
CA GLU A 253 -0.80 -1.43 25.88
C GLU A 253 0.70 -1.16 25.72
N GLU A 254 1.52 -2.20 25.96
CA GLU A 254 2.98 -2.09 25.86
C GLU A 254 3.44 -1.79 24.42
N ALA A 255 2.82 -2.42 23.42
CA ALA A 255 3.12 -2.14 22.02
C ALA A 255 2.82 -0.69 21.65
N PHE A 256 1.66 -0.18 22.07
CA PHE A 256 1.23 1.17 21.77
C PHE A 256 2.07 2.21 22.52
N ASP A 257 2.49 1.94 23.76
CA ASP A 257 3.40 2.81 24.50
C ASP A 257 4.78 2.90 23.80
N ARG A 258 5.35 1.77 23.38
CA ARG A 258 6.64 1.74 22.67
C ARG A 258 6.61 2.52 21.35
N ILE A 259 5.55 2.38 20.56
CA ILE A 259 5.46 3.06 19.25
C ILE A 259 5.11 4.54 19.37
N LEU A 260 4.48 4.96 20.49
CA LEU A 260 4.30 6.36 20.83
C LEU A 260 5.65 7.05 21.07
N GLU A 261 6.62 6.37 21.69
CA GLU A 261 7.99 6.89 21.86
C GLU A 261 8.71 7.11 20.52
N ILE A 262 8.34 6.37 19.47
CA ILE A 262 8.89 6.47 18.10
C ILE A 262 8.22 7.59 17.27
N ASN A 263 7.27 8.34 17.85
CA ASN A 263 6.57 9.49 17.24
C ASN A 263 5.38 9.17 16.30
N TYR A 264 4.70 8.03 16.45
CA TYR A 264 3.44 7.75 15.74
C TYR A 264 2.19 8.24 16.50
N GLN A 265 2.32 9.38 17.17
CA GLN A 265 1.30 9.95 18.08
C GLN A 265 -0.11 10.10 17.47
N PRO A 266 -0.29 10.57 16.21
CA PRO A 266 -1.61 10.75 15.63
C PRO A 266 -2.42 9.45 15.50
N ILE A 267 -1.75 8.31 15.36
CA ILE A 267 -2.39 6.99 15.25
C ILE A 267 -2.62 6.43 16.65
N PHE A 268 -1.56 6.32 17.45
CA PHE A 268 -1.61 5.47 18.65
C PHE A 268 -2.20 6.12 19.89
N ARG A 269 -2.29 7.46 19.99
CA ARG A 269 -2.90 8.10 21.19
C ARG A 269 -4.34 7.65 21.40
N VAL A 270 -5.13 7.69 20.33
CA VAL A 270 -6.55 7.29 20.37
C VAL A 270 -6.68 5.81 20.70
N ALA A 271 -5.89 4.97 20.03
CA ALA A 271 -5.93 3.52 20.22
C ALA A 271 -5.51 3.13 21.65
N ARG A 272 -4.47 3.75 22.20
CA ARG A 272 -3.99 3.52 23.57
C ARG A 272 -5.04 3.88 24.61
N GLU A 273 -5.64 5.07 24.50
CA GLU A 273 -6.72 5.53 25.39
C GLU A 273 -7.95 4.62 25.35
N ILE A 274 -8.21 3.97 24.20
CA ILE A 274 -9.31 3.02 24.04
C ILE A 274 -8.96 1.69 24.72
N VAL A 275 -7.77 1.13 24.48
CA VAL A 275 -7.33 -0.16 25.06
C VAL A 275 -7.38 -0.10 26.59
N GLU A 276 -6.95 1.02 27.18
CA GLU A 276 -7.00 1.30 28.62
C GLU A 276 -8.40 1.17 29.24
N LYS A 277 -9.46 1.35 28.44
CA LYS A 277 -10.86 1.37 28.88
C LYS A 277 -11.55 0.03 28.65
N LEU A 278 -10.88 -0.94 28.05
CA LEU A 278 -11.47 -2.24 27.75
C LEU A 278 -11.51 -3.15 28.98
N PRO A 279 -12.59 -3.91 29.17
CA PRO A 279 -12.71 -4.84 30.28
C PRO A 279 -11.90 -6.14 30.01
N PRO A 280 -11.35 -6.81 31.04
CA PRO A 280 -10.64 -8.09 30.87
C PRO A 280 -11.44 -9.17 30.13
N GLU A 281 -12.77 -9.11 30.18
CA GLU A 281 -13.69 -10.05 29.54
C GLU A 281 -13.56 -10.07 28.00
N VAL A 282 -13.03 -9.02 27.37
CA VAL A 282 -12.78 -9.02 25.90
C VAL A 282 -11.44 -9.66 25.51
N GLN A 283 -10.63 -10.12 26.46
CA GLN A 283 -9.32 -10.73 26.22
C GLN A 283 -9.30 -11.82 25.11
N PRO A 284 -10.28 -12.74 25.01
CA PRO A 284 -10.31 -13.70 23.90
C PRO A 284 -10.37 -13.01 22.54
N ARG A 285 -11.21 -11.98 22.41
CA ARG A 285 -11.34 -11.19 21.17
C ARG A 285 -10.11 -10.35 20.87
N ILE A 286 -9.36 -9.94 21.89
CA ILE A 286 -8.06 -9.29 21.68
C ILE A 286 -7.02 -10.27 21.11
N SER A 287 -7.08 -11.55 21.49
CA SER A 287 -6.21 -12.56 20.90
C SER A 287 -6.54 -12.80 19.42
N ASP A 288 -7.84 -12.86 19.09
CA ASP A 288 -8.33 -12.91 17.70
C ASP A 288 -7.88 -11.68 16.90
N LEU A 289 -7.96 -10.48 17.50
CA LEU A 289 -7.52 -9.21 16.91
C LEU A 289 -6.04 -9.25 16.55
N ILE A 290 -5.19 -9.72 17.46
CA ILE A 290 -3.74 -9.76 17.26
C ILE A 290 -3.38 -10.68 16.08
N GLU A 291 -4.00 -11.87 15.98
CA GLU A 291 -3.73 -12.78 14.88
C GLU A 291 -4.26 -12.24 13.55
N LEU A 292 -5.46 -11.63 13.55
CA LEU A 292 -6.02 -10.97 12.38
C LEU A 292 -5.11 -9.82 11.90
N ALA A 293 -4.66 -8.97 12.82
CA ALA A 293 -3.77 -7.85 12.53
C ALA A 293 -2.47 -8.34 11.90
N ARG A 294 -1.84 -9.37 12.48
CA ARG A 294 -0.59 -9.95 12.00
C ARG A 294 -0.73 -10.56 10.61
N ARG A 295 -1.84 -11.24 10.34
CA ARG A 295 -2.12 -11.81 9.01
C ARG A 295 -2.35 -10.72 7.97
N ILE A 296 -3.16 -9.70 8.27
CA ILE A 296 -3.41 -8.58 7.34
C ILE A 296 -2.12 -7.79 7.10
N ALA A 297 -1.33 -7.51 8.15
CA ALA A 297 -0.06 -6.80 8.05
C ALA A 297 0.96 -7.52 7.16
N SER A 298 0.84 -8.84 7.00
CA SER A 298 1.70 -9.61 6.11
C SER A 298 1.39 -9.42 4.61
N ASP A 299 0.19 -8.96 4.25
CA ASP A 299 -0.17 -8.62 2.87
C ASP A 299 0.07 -7.13 2.60
N ARG A 300 1.32 -6.78 2.29
CA ARG A 300 1.72 -5.39 1.99
C ARG A 300 0.99 -4.80 0.78
N ILE A 301 0.49 -5.62 -0.14
CA ILE A 301 -0.25 -5.14 -1.32
C ILE A 301 -1.63 -4.67 -0.88
N LEU A 302 -2.28 -5.45 -0.03
CA LEU A 302 -3.58 -5.12 0.55
C LEU A 302 -3.52 -3.80 1.32
N LEU A 303 -2.46 -3.58 2.11
CA LEU A 303 -2.29 -2.34 2.90
C LEU A 303 -2.04 -1.11 2.04
N ARG A 304 -1.48 -1.28 0.84
CA ARG A 304 -1.24 -0.20 -0.11
C ARG A 304 -2.57 0.25 -0.73
N ARG A 305 -2.78 1.56 -0.80
CA ARG A 305 -3.92 2.25 -1.44
C ARG A 305 -5.26 2.15 -0.69
N ASP A 306 -5.46 3.09 0.23
CA ASP A 306 -6.75 3.41 0.87
C ASP A 306 -7.45 2.24 1.59
N PHE A 307 -6.69 1.22 2.03
CA PHE A 307 -7.22 0.06 2.75
C PHE A 307 -8.01 0.46 3.99
N ALA A 308 -7.39 1.22 4.89
CA ALA A 308 -8.04 1.68 6.12
C ALA A 308 -9.30 2.52 5.83
N GLY A 309 -9.28 3.34 4.77
CA GLY A 309 -10.45 4.08 4.29
C GLY A 309 -11.58 3.16 3.82
N LYS A 310 -11.28 2.17 2.97
CA LYS A 310 -12.27 1.17 2.51
C LYS A 310 -12.90 0.39 3.66
N ILE A 311 -12.09 -0.10 4.62
CA ILE A 311 -12.61 -0.80 5.81
C ILE A 311 -13.51 0.12 6.64
N TYR A 312 -13.08 1.36 6.86
CA TYR A 312 -13.88 2.36 7.56
C TYR A 312 -15.24 2.58 6.89
N HIS A 313 -15.27 2.74 5.56
CA HIS A 313 -16.53 2.93 4.82
C HIS A 313 -17.43 1.71 4.90
N SER A 314 -16.88 0.51 4.70
CA SER A 314 -17.63 -0.75 4.72
C SER A 314 -18.27 -1.05 6.08
N ILE A 315 -17.55 -0.75 7.17
CA ILE A 315 -18.01 -1.08 8.52
C ILE A 315 -18.77 0.10 9.12
N VAL A 316 -18.14 1.26 9.26
CA VAL A 316 -18.71 2.41 9.96
C VAL A 316 -19.76 3.11 9.11
N GLY A 317 -19.58 3.16 7.79
CA GLY A 317 -20.56 3.72 6.86
C GLY A 317 -21.87 2.93 6.84
N ASP A 318 -21.80 1.60 6.80
CA ASP A 318 -22.98 0.71 6.92
C ASP A 318 -23.81 1.02 8.18
N TRP A 319 -23.15 1.19 9.32
CA TRP A 319 -23.80 1.51 10.59
C TRP A 319 -24.38 2.93 10.62
N ALA A 320 -23.64 3.90 10.08
CA ALA A 320 -24.06 5.31 10.04
C ALA A 320 -25.30 5.49 9.14
N ILE A 321 -25.34 4.83 7.98
CA ILE A 321 -26.49 4.86 7.05
C ILE A 321 -27.73 4.23 7.71
N ARG A 322 -27.60 3.06 8.35
CA ARG A 322 -28.72 2.38 9.05
C ARG A 322 -29.34 3.22 10.17
N LYS A 323 -28.61 4.20 10.71
CA LYS A 323 -29.03 5.08 11.80
C LYS A 323 -29.23 6.54 11.37
N ASN A 324 -29.30 6.82 10.07
CA ASN A 324 -29.53 8.15 9.49
C ASN A 324 -28.42 9.19 9.81
N PHE A 325 -27.22 8.74 10.19
CA PHE A 325 -26.02 9.56 10.29
C PHE A 325 -25.37 9.67 8.90
N ALA A 326 -25.97 10.48 8.02
CA ALA A 326 -25.48 10.66 6.66
C ALA A 326 -24.07 11.25 6.66
N THR A 327 -23.08 10.40 6.39
CA THR A 327 -21.71 10.79 6.07
C THR A 327 -21.60 10.72 4.55
N TYR A 328 -21.47 11.88 3.89
CA TYR A 328 -21.32 11.91 2.44
C TYR A 328 -19.91 11.44 2.09
N PHE A 329 -19.80 10.19 1.65
CA PHE A 329 -18.52 9.58 1.34
C PHE A 329 -18.08 9.90 -0.09
N THR A 330 -16.81 10.27 -0.23
CA THR A 330 -16.18 10.36 -1.55
C THR A 330 -15.75 8.96 -1.96
N GLY A 331 -16.32 8.43 -3.05
CA GLY A 331 -15.90 7.14 -3.58
C GLY A 331 -14.44 7.16 -4.02
N VAL A 332 -13.71 6.06 -3.76
CA VAL A 332 -12.28 5.93 -4.11
C VAL A 332 -11.99 6.33 -5.57
N PRO A 333 -12.75 5.88 -6.59
CA PRO A 333 -12.48 6.29 -7.97
C PRO A 333 -12.59 7.80 -8.20
N ALA A 334 -13.55 8.46 -7.54
CA ALA A 334 -13.74 9.91 -7.64
C ALA A 334 -12.60 10.68 -6.98
N ALA A 335 -12.13 10.22 -5.81
CA ALA A 335 -10.98 10.82 -5.13
C ALA A 335 -9.70 10.74 -5.97
N TYR A 336 -9.40 9.57 -6.55
CA TYR A 336 -8.23 9.40 -7.41
C TYR A 336 -8.33 10.22 -8.70
N LEU A 337 -9.51 10.24 -9.34
CA LEU A 337 -9.73 11.08 -10.52
C LEU A 337 -9.51 12.56 -10.19
N LEU A 338 -10.12 13.06 -9.10
CA LEU A 338 -10.00 14.45 -8.69
C LEU A 338 -8.56 14.82 -8.34
N ALA A 339 -7.89 14.00 -7.53
CA ALA A 339 -6.50 14.23 -7.15
C ALA A 339 -5.56 14.24 -8.36
N ARG A 340 -5.74 13.30 -9.29
CA ARG A 340 -4.95 13.23 -10.53
C ARG A 340 -5.23 14.42 -11.44
N LEU A 341 -6.48 14.84 -11.59
CA LEU A 341 -6.80 16.04 -12.39
C LEU A 341 -6.24 17.30 -11.74
N ALA A 342 -6.42 17.48 -10.44
CA ALA A 342 -5.92 18.64 -9.71
C ALA A 342 -4.39 18.73 -9.76
N LEU A 343 -3.69 17.62 -9.55
CA LEU A 343 -2.22 17.61 -9.47
C LEU A 343 -1.50 17.41 -10.81
N ALA A 344 -2.08 16.69 -11.77
CA ALA A 344 -1.44 16.45 -13.06
C ALA A 344 -1.75 17.55 -14.10
N THR A 345 -2.72 18.43 -13.83
CA THR A 345 -2.98 19.58 -14.70
C THR A 345 -1.81 20.55 -14.62
N PRO A 346 -1.16 20.91 -15.75
CA PRO A 346 -0.04 21.84 -15.74
C PRO A 346 -0.40 23.17 -15.06
N ASN A 347 0.39 23.56 -14.06
CA ASN A 347 0.24 24.83 -13.36
C ASN A 347 1.58 25.58 -13.41
N PRO A 348 1.64 26.76 -14.07
CA PRO A 348 2.89 27.53 -14.20
C PRO A 348 3.51 27.95 -12.85
N SER A 349 2.71 28.03 -11.79
CA SER A 349 3.16 28.39 -10.45
C SER A 349 3.79 27.23 -9.69
N TRP A 350 3.70 25.99 -10.21
CA TRP A 350 4.24 24.82 -9.54
C TRP A 350 5.67 24.56 -9.98
N GLN A 351 6.53 24.35 -9.00
CA GLN A 351 7.89 23.92 -9.26
C GLN A 351 7.89 22.49 -9.80
N ASN A 352 8.97 22.10 -10.49
CA ASN A 352 9.14 20.69 -10.81
C ASN A 352 9.26 19.88 -9.51
N PHE A 353 8.73 18.66 -9.49
CA PHE A 353 8.81 17.81 -8.31
C PHE A 353 10.05 16.91 -8.36
N SER A 354 11.15 17.34 -9.00
CA SER A 354 12.34 16.50 -9.17
C SER A 354 13.28 16.48 -7.96
N SER A 355 12.91 17.17 -6.88
CA SER A 355 13.67 17.24 -5.63
C SER A 355 12.75 17.33 -4.43
N LEU A 356 13.22 16.84 -3.28
CA LEU A 356 12.49 16.89 -2.02
C LEU A 356 12.31 18.32 -1.50
N ASP A 357 13.29 19.20 -1.72
CA ASP A 357 13.20 20.63 -1.36
C ASP A 357 12.00 21.31 -2.03
N ASN A 358 11.74 20.99 -3.30
CA ASN A 358 10.59 21.53 -4.03
C ASN A 358 9.26 20.97 -3.52
N ILE A 359 9.25 19.71 -3.05
CA ILE A 359 8.06 19.08 -2.47
C ILE A 359 7.76 19.65 -1.09
N GLU A 360 8.78 19.87 -0.27
CA GLU A 360 8.64 20.41 1.08
C GLU A 360 7.91 21.77 1.10
N GLY A 361 8.05 22.58 0.05
CA GLY A 361 7.33 23.84 -0.10
C GLY A 361 5.87 23.70 -0.55
N PHE A 362 5.46 22.53 -1.02
CA PHE A 362 4.11 22.28 -1.51
C PHE A 362 3.13 22.03 -0.36
N ARG A 363 1.85 22.38 -0.55
CA ARG A 363 0.81 22.20 0.47
C ARG A 363 -0.40 21.54 -0.15
N VAL A 364 -0.84 20.44 0.47
CA VAL A 364 -2.11 19.77 0.16
C VAL A 364 -2.92 19.77 1.44
N ALA A 365 -4.13 20.33 1.39
CA ALA A 365 -5.01 20.40 2.54
C ALA A 365 -6.38 19.81 2.20
N ASP A 366 -6.92 19.04 3.14
CA ASP A 366 -8.30 18.60 3.17
C ASP A 366 -8.89 18.99 4.53
N ILE A 367 -9.76 20.01 4.52
CA ILE A 367 -10.31 20.62 5.73
C ILE A 367 -11.52 19.85 6.31
N ALA A 368 -11.93 18.77 5.64
CA ALA A 368 -12.96 17.85 6.10
C ALA A 368 -12.58 16.43 5.67
N CYS A 369 -11.41 15.98 6.14
CA CYS A 369 -10.70 14.86 5.51
C CYS A 369 -11.38 13.49 5.68
N GLY A 370 -12.30 13.34 6.64
CA GLY A 370 -12.95 12.06 6.91
C GLY A 370 -11.91 10.97 7.15
N SER A 371 -12.03 9.84 6.44
CA SER A 371 -11.09 8.72 6.46
C SER A 371 -9.74 8.99 5.78
N GLY A 372 -9.56 10.18 5.19
CA GLY A 372 -8.35 10.57 4.46
C GLY A 372 -8.27 10.06 3.02
N THR A 373 -9.37 9.56 2.44
CA THR A 373 -9.38 9.00 1.07
C THR A 373 -8.87 9.99 0.01
N LEU A 374 -9.26 11.27 0.08
CA LEU A 374 -8.77 12.29 -0.86
C LEU A 374 -7.31 12.69 -0.61
N LEU A 375 -6.87 12.74 0.64
CA LEU A 375 -5.46 12.95 1.01
C LEU A 375 -4.59 11.80 0.52
N SER A 376 -5.05 10.56 0.69
CA SER A 376 -4.43 9.33 0.21
C SER A 376 -4.29 9.30 -1.31
N ALA A 377 -5.35 9.68 -2.04
CA ALA A 377 -5.30 9.85 -3.50
C ALA A 377 -4.33 10.96 -3.94
N SER A 378 -4.28 12.06 -3.19
CA SER A 378 -3.37 13.18 -3.45
C SER A 378 -1.91 12.81 -3.16
N TYR A 379 -1.65 11.99 -2.13
CA TYR A 379 -0.34 11.41 -1.85
C TYR A 379 0.15 10.55 -3.01
N ASP A 380 -0.68 9.64 -3.52
CA ASP A 380 -0.34 8.81 -4.69
C ASP A 380 -0.04 9.67 -5.93
N ALA A 381 -0.88 10.66 -6.20
CA ALA A 381 -0.67 11.57 -7.32
C ALA A 381 0.64 12.37 -7.18
N LEU A 382 0.97 12.87 -5.98
CA LEU A 382 2.21 13.61 -5.73
C LEU A 382 3.45 12.70 -5.81
N LEU A 383 3.37 11.47 -5.28
CA LEU A 383 4.44 10.47 -5.39
C LEU A 383 4.70 10.10 -6.86
N TYR A 384 3.64 9.97 -7.65
CA TYR A 384 3.76 9.78 -9.09
C TYR A 384 4.48 10.94 -9.77
N LEU A 385 4.12 12.20 -9.45
CA LEU A 385 4.78 13.38 -10.00
C LEU A 385 6.26 13.46 -9.59
N TYR A 386 6.55 13.20 -8.31
CA TYR A 386 7.92 13.12 -7.78
C TYR A 386 8.74 12.09 -8.55
N THR A 387 8.22 10.86 -8.65
CA THR A 387 8.87 9.77 -9.37
C THR A 387 9.12 10.17 -10.82
N ARG A 388 8.08 10.59 -11.54
CA ARG A 388 8.15 11.00 -12.95
C ARG A 388 9.16 12.13 -13.17
N ASP A 389 9.15 13.17 -12.35
CA ASP A 389 10.00 14.34 -12.52
C ASP A 389 11.45 14.04 -12.12
N CYS A 390 11.66 13.29 -11.04
CA CYS A 390 12.96 12.74 -10.71
C CYS A 390 13.49 11.96 -11.90
N LEU A 391 12.72 10.99 -12.43
CA LEU A 391 13.02 10.16 -13.60
C LEU A 391 13.46 10.98 -14.82
N LYS A 392 12.69 12.00 -15.21
CA LYS A 392 13.06 12.94 -16.29
C LYS A 392 14.35 13.71 -16.01
N ALA A 393 14.54 14.18 -14.78
CA ALA A 393 15.66 15.04 -14.39
C ALA A 393 16.98 14.28 -14.10
N ARG A 394 17.02 12.98 -14.31
CA ARG A 394 18.20 12.16 -14.02
C ARG A 394 18.62 12.08 -12.52
N ARG A 395 17.69 12.30 -11.57
CA ARG A 395 17.90 12.25 -10.09
C ARG A 395 17.41 11.00 -9.35
N LYS A 396 18.12 10.56 -8.30
CA LYS A 396 17.72 9.42 -7.43
C LYS A 396 16.32 9.66 -6.85
N ILE A 397 15.51 8.61 -6.82
CA ILE A 397 14.22 8.61 -6.13
C ILE A 397 14.44 8.10 -4.71
N ASP A 398 13.99 8.86 -3.73
CA ASP A 398 14.04 8.49 -2.33
C ASP A 398 12.60 8.46 -1.77
N VAL A 399 11.96 7.30 -1.87
CA VAL A 399 10.54 7.14 -1.53
C VAL A 399 10.31 7.24 -0.02
N GLU A 400 11.29 6.80 0.79
CA GLU A 400 11.24 6.91 2.25
C GLU A 400 11.30 8.36 2.70
N GLU A 401 12.27 9.14 2.22
CA GLU A 401 12.37 10.56 2.57
C GLU A 401 11.23 11.38 1.96
N PHE A 402 10.73 10.99 0.77
CA PHE A 402 9.48 11.54 0.23
C PHE A 402 8.32 11.32 1.18
N HIS A 403 8.12 10.08 1.66
CA HIS A 403 7.01 9.74 2.55
C HIS A 403 7.06 10.57 3.82
N LYS A 404 8.23 10.63 4.46
CA LYS A 404 8.45 11.46 5.65
C LYS A 404 8.15 12.93 5.39
N THR A 405 8.73 13.51 4.34
CA THR A 405 8.51 14.92 3.96
C THR A 405 7.03 15.21 3.69
N ALA A 406 6.36 14.30 2.98
CA ALA A 406 4.96 14.42 2.64
C ALA A 406 4.10 14.48 3.92
N LEU A 407 4.25 13.50 4.82
CA LEU A 407 3.44 13.42 6.03
C LEU A 407 3.74 14.52 7.05
N GLU A 408 5.00 14.92 7.19
CA GLU A 408 5.40 15.90 8.21
C GLU A 408 5.17 17.36 7.77
N LYS A 409 5.23 17.66 6.47
CA LYS A 409 5.31 19.06 5.99
C LYS A 409 4.30 19.43 4.91
N VAL A 410 3.84 18.48 4.10
CA VAL A 410 3.04 18.76 2.89
C VAL A 410 1.55 18.57 3.11
N PHE A 411 1.15 17.47 3.75
CA PHE A 411 -0.24 17.08 3.90
C PHE A 411 -0.86 17.60 5.20
N TRP A 412 -2.02 18.24 5.08
CA TRP A 412 -2.79 18.78 6.19
C TRP A 412 -4.22 18.22 6.14
N GLY A 413 -4.52 17.30 7.04
CA GLY A 413 -5.88 16.76 7.21
C GLY A 413 -6.53 17.34 8.46
N LEU A 414 -7.71 17.95 8.30
CA LEU A 414 -8.50 18.44 9.42
C LEU A 414 -9.88 17.79 9.38
N ASP A 415 -10.38 17.42 10.54
CA ASP A 415 -11.74 16.93 10.71
C ASP A 415 -12.23 17.28 12.12
N ALA A 416 -13.53 17.50 12.26
CA ALA A 416 -14.17 17.75 13.55
C ALA A 416 -14.22 16.47 14.40
N LEU A 417 -14.17 15.28 13.78
CA LEU A 417 -14.21 14.00 14.45
C LEU A 417 -12.81 13.45 14.68
N ARG A 418 -12.45 13.26 15.95
CA ARG A 418 -11.15 12.66 16.34
C ARG A 418 -10.92 11.31 15.68
N PHE A 419 -11.96 10.47 15.61
CA PHE A 419 -11.87 9.17 14.95
C PHE A 419 -11.57 9.28 13.45
N ALA A 420 -12.13 10.27 12.75
CA ALA A 420 -11.84 10.49 11.33
C ALA A 420 -10.36 10.82 11.12
N THR A 421 -9.81 11.76 11.92
CA THR A 421 -8.37 12.10 11.86
C THR A 421 -7.45 10.92 12.16
N HIS A 422 -7.84 10.04 13.10
CA HIS A 422 -7.10 8.80 13.39
C HIS A 422 -7.07 7.86 12.18
N ILE A 423 -8.20 7.66 11.52
CA ILE A 423 -8.29 6.85 10.30
C ILE A 423 -7.48 7.49 9.17
N ALA A 424 -7.60 8.80 8.95
CA ALA A 424 -6.84 9.52 7.94
C ALA A 424 -5.32 9.40 8.14
N ALA A 425 -4.84 9.57 9.38
CA ALA A 425 -3.44 9.39 9.72
C ALA A 425 -2.97 7.96 9.45
N THR A 426 -3.77 6.96 9.81
CA THR A 426 -3.45 5.55 9.58
C THR A 426 -3.43 5.22 8.08
N THR A 427 -4.42 5.69 7.32
CA THR A 427 -4.48 5.55 5.86
C THR A 427 -3.25 6.13 5.19
N LEU A 428 -2.82 7.32 5.61
CA LEU A 428 -1.64 7.99 5.06
C LEU A 428 -0.34 7.27 5.43
N ALA A 429 -0.20 6.83 6.69
CA ALA A 429 0.99 6.15 7.16
C ALA A 429 1.19 4.76 6.50
N LEU A 430 0.11 4.06 6.16
CA LEU A 430 0.18 2.75 5.48
C LEU A 430 0.69 2.82 4.02
N HIS A 431 0.95 4.01 3.47
CA HIS A 431 1.51 4.14 2.12
C HIS A 431 2.99 3.71 2.01
N ASN A 432 3.77 3.71 3.09
CA ASN A 432 5.21 3.36 3.06
C ASN A 432 5.63 2.48 4.25
#